data_AF-A0A3Q2QM30-F1
#
_entry.id   AF-A0A3Q2QM30-F1
#
_cell.length_a   1.000
_cell.length_b   1.000
_cell.length_c   1.000
_cell.angle_alpha   90.00
_cell.angle_beta   90.00
_cell.angle_gamma   90.00
#
_symmetry.space_group_name_H-M   'P 1'
#
loop_
_entity.id
_entity.type
_entity.pdbx_description
1 polymer ?
#
loop_
_entity_poly.entity_id
_entity_poly.type
_entity_poly.pdbx_seq_one_letter_code
_entity_poly.pdbx_strand_id
1 'polypeptide(L)'
;MAKNLYLPPHNNSSVTIAFTSFFFTASPSVDKSQRINTLNSSGNIADKPMKSESSQPVQTYNNSNAISNEKFTKTDCKIKAIKCSDKSTKMFSTFGAWMSDASRSDDRIWVADHFSGRRLQEFKNISLLLQNDHKDVDVRKFYQGCGHVVYKGSFYFHNGGTNTLYKFALNTRKTTALTMPNSRYRQLSYLFHNSKTYFKFAVDENGLWVIFASNTDDNTMVAKLNPDTFSVQSMINTAYPSAKAGNAFIVCGVLYFTDNLDKLVTYAFDLKTQSPLDVSFDLRKGNEILAMLSYYPNKRLLYMWDNSSVRTCRVKFKNS
;
A
#
# COMPACT_ATOMS: atom_id res chain seq x y z
N MET A 1 -22.78 -52.16 -34.11
CA MET A 1 -21.45 -51.79 -33.57
C MET A 1 -21.65 -51.13 -32.20
N ALA A 2 -20.63 -51.21 -31.33
CA ALA A 2 -20.38 -50.54 -30.03
C ALA A 2 -21.33 -49.41 -29.52
N LYS A 3 -21.53 -49.17 -28.21
CA LYS A 3 -21.30 -49.93 -26.94
C LYS A 3 -21.95 -49.11 -25.80
N ASN A 4 -22.65 -49.74 -24.85
CA ASN A 4 -23.02 -49.09 -23.58
C ASN A 4 -21.85 -49.15 -22.58
N LEU A 5 -21.62 -48.07 -21.81
CA LEU A 5 -20.88 -47.96 -20.54
C LEU A 5 -21.14 -46.55 -19.97
N TYR A 6 -22.05 -46.36 -19.02
CA TYR A 6 -21.90 -46.54 -17.56
C TYR A 6 -20.78 -45.67 -16.94
N LEU A 7 -21.19 -44.71 -16.11
CA LEU A 7 -20.31 -43.79 -15.36
C LEU A 7 -19.85 -44.43 -14.03
N PRO A 8 -18.61 -44.20 -13.58
CA PRO A 8 -18.15 -44.61 -12.25
C PRO A 8 -18.52 -43.58 -11.16
N PRO A 9 -18.66 -43.99 -9.88
CA PRO A 9 -18.96 -43.08 -8.78
C PRO A 9 -17.74 -42.29 -8.30
N HIS A 10 -17.97 -41.08 -7.78
CA HIS A 10 -16.94 -40.27 -7.11
C HIS A 10 -16.47 -40.91 -5.80
N ASN A 11 -15.17 -41.10 -5.66
CA ASN A 11 -14.55 -41.66 -4.46
C ASN A 11 -14.10 -40.54 -3.52
N ASN A 12 -14.70 -40.44 -2.32
CA ASN A 12 -14.29 -39.50 -1.28
C ASN A 12 -13.07 -40.07 -0.54
N SER A 13 -11.88 -39.48 -0.75
CA SER A 13 -10.68 -39.82 0.02
C SER A 13 -10.30 -38.70 0.97
N SER A 14 -10.70 -38.84 2.23
CA SER A 14 -10.27 -37.97 3.33
C SER A 14 -8.77 -38.13 3.58
N VAL A 15 -7.97 -37.10 3.28
CA VAL A 15 -6.54 -37.07 3.59
C VAL A 15 -6.33 -36.58 5.01
N THR A 16 -6.18 -37.51 5.95
CA THR A 16 -5.78 -37.21 7.33
C THR A 16 -4.29 -36.85 7.37
N ILE A 17 -3.97 -35.56 7.57
CA ILE A 17 -2.59 -35.10 7.75
C ILE A 17 -2.21 -35.25 9.23
N ALA A 18 -1.31 -36.18 9.53
CA ALA A 18 -0.73 -36.34 10.86
C ALA A 18 0.31 -35.23 11.13
N PHE A 19 0.11 -34.47 12.21
CA PHE A 19 1.10 -33.50 12.68
C PHE A 19 2.15 -34.19 13.55
N THR A 20 3.38 -34.32 13.06
CA THR A 20 4.54 -34.68 13.87
C THR A 20 5.19 -33.42 14.46
N SER A 21 5.18 -33.31 15.78
CA SER A 21 5.79 -32.22 16.55
C SER A 21 7.29 -32.43 16.72
N PHE A 22 8.10 -31.67 15.99
CA PHE A 22 9.54 -31.59 16.26
C PHE A 22 9.83 -30.57 17.36
N PHE A 23 10.23 -31.07 18.53
CA PHE A 23 10.91 -30.26 19.54
C PHE A 23 12.36 -30.02 19.10
N PHE A 24 12.79 -28.76 19.05
CA PHE A 24 14.21 -28.40 18.97
C PHE A 24 14.64 -27.72 20.26
N THR A 25 15.63 -28.32 20.91
CA THR A 25 16.34 -27.76 22.06
C THR A 25 17.30 -26.66 21.60
N ALA A 26 17.34 -25.55 22.33
CA ALA A 26 18.30 -24.48 22.08
C ALA A 26 19.60 -24.72 22.85
N SER A 27 20.73 -24.41 22.21
CA SER A 27 22.05 -24.28 22.86
C SER A 27 22.55 -22.84 22.69
N PRO A 28 23.14 -22.21 23.73
CA PRO A 28 23.51 -20.80 23.68
C PRO A 28 24.80 -20.55 22.90
N SER A 29 24.83 -19.45 22.16
CA SER A 29 26.03 -18.92 21.50
C SER A 29 26.90 -18.10 22.46
N VAL A 30 28.21 -18.33 22.43
CA VAL A 30 29.21 -17.62 23.24
C VAL A 30 29.43 -16.19 22.73
N ASP A 31 29.44 -15.23 23.65
CA ASP A 31 29.80 -13.83 23.40
C ASP A 31 31.34 -13.67 23.34
N LYS A 32 31.82 -12.80 22.44
CA LYS A 32 33.22 -12.35 22.42
C LYS A 32 33.31 -10.88 22.01
N SER A 33 33.88 -10.10 22.92
CA SER A 33 33.91 -8.65 22.90
C SER A 33 35.17 -8.08 22.24
N GLN A 34 35.09 -6.77 21.93
CA GLN A 34 36.19 -5.82 21.74
C GLN A 34 37.22 -6.04 20.62
N ARG A 35 37.28 -5.07 19.70
CA ARG A 35 38.47 -4.22 19.56
C ARG A 35 38.10 -2.80 19.17
N ILE A 36 38.51 -1.86 20.01
CA ILE A 36 38.58 -0.42 19.71
C ILE A 36 39.86 -0.19 18.92
N ASN A 37 39.84 0.73 17.94
CA ASN A 37 41.05 1.41 17.47
C ASN A 37 40.67 2.82 17.00
N THR A 38 41.10 3.82 17.76
CA THR A 38 41.12 5.25 17.40
C THR A 38 42.47 5.60 16.80
N LEU A 39 42.50 6.46 15.78
CA LEU A 39 43.66 7.31 15.52
C LEU A 39 43.24 8.61 14.81
N ASN A 40 43.77 9.73 15.29
CA ASN A 40 43.53 11.08 14.77
C ASN A 40 44.51 11.42 13.64
N SER A 41 44.14 12.34 12.74
CA SER A 41 44.96 13.54 12.49
C SER A 41 44.23 14.64 11.72
N SER A 42 44.14 15.78 12.38
CA SER A 42 44.08 17.18 11.95
C SER A 42 44.48 17.57 10.52
N GLY A 43 43.84 18.63 9.99
CA GLY A 43 44.30 19.38 8.81
C GLY A 43 43.38 20.55 8.41
N ASN A 44 43.46 21.69 9.10
CA ASN A 44 42.77 22.95 8.73
C ASN A 44 43.67 23.84 7.86
N ILE A 45 43.16 24.39 6.75
CA ILE A 45 43.47 25.75 6.27
C ILE A 45 42.17 26.33 5.68
N ALA A 46 41.91 27.62 5.94
CA ALA A 46 40.77 28.37 5.42
C ALA A 46 41.26 29.53 4.56
N ASP A 47 40.48 29.98 3.57
CA ASP A 47 40.61 31.32 2.98
C ASP A 47 39.31 31.80 2.32
N LYS A 48 39.15 33.13 2.22
CA LYS A 48 37.93 33.86 1.82
C LYS A 48 38.34 35.29 1.35
N PRO A 49 37.43 36.11 0.77
CA PRO A 49 36.84 36.08 -0.57
C PRO A 49 37.40 37.21 -1.48
N MET A 50 36.93 37.32 -2.74
CA MET A 50 37.07 38.57 -3.52
C MET A 50 35.83 38.84 -4.42
N LYS A 51 35.52 40.13 -4.65
CA LYS A 51 34.45 40.66 -5.53
C LYS A 51 35.05 41.36 -6.76
N SER A 52 34.31 41.42 -7.87
CA SER A 52 34.24 42.60 -8.78
C SER A 52 33.02 42.51 -9.72
N GLU A 53 32.62 43.65 -10.30
CA GLU A 53 31.36 43.86 -11.07
C GLU A 53 31.62 44.06 -12.58
N SER A 54 30.59 43.93 -13.44
CA SER A 54 30.24 44.91 -14.51
C SER A 54 29.04 44.50 -15.41
N SER A 55 28.43 45.50 -16.06
CA SER A 55 27.13 45.49 -16.80
C SER A 55 27.34 45.77 -18.31
N GLN A 56 26.42 45.61 -19.29
CA GLN A 56 24.96 45.31 -19.41
C GLN A 56 24.77 44.36 -20.66
N PRO A 57 23.72 44.39 -21.53
CA PRO A 57 22.28 44.72 -21.40
C PRO A 57 21.29 43.66 -21.98
N VAL A 58 20.01 43.78 -21.56
CA VAL A 58 18.75 43.48 -22.28
C VAL A 58 18.66 42.25 -23.23
N GLN A 59 17.79 41.28 -22.88
CA GLN A 59 16.64 40.93 -23.75
C GLN A 59 15.52 40.16 -23.01
N THR A 60 14.29 40.45 -23.42
CA THR A 60 13.04 40.02 -22.79
C THR A 60 12.63 38.62 -23.26
N TYR A 61 12.43 37.68 -22.32
CA TYR A 61 11.61 36.49 -22.59
C TYR A 61 10.66 36.22 -21.43
N ASN A 62 9.41 36.68 -21.59
CA ASN A 62 8.29 36.20 -20.80
C ASN A 62 8.10 34.71 -21.11
N ASN A 63 8.24 33.84 -20.11
CA ASN A 63 7.68 32.50 -20.20
C ASN A 63 6.97 32.15 -18.89
N SER A 64 5.72 32.60 -18.83
CA SER A 64 4.75 32.20 -17.82
C SER A 64 4.48 30.69 -17.92
N ASN A 65 4.97 29.92 -16.95
CA ASN A 65 4.38 28.64 -16.51
C ASN A 65 5.07 28.13 -15.23
N ALA A 66 5.08 28.98 -14.18
CA ALA A 66 5.28 28.48 -12.83
C ALA A 66 4.00 27.73 -12.42
N ILE A 67 4.00 26.40 -12.52
CA ILE A 67 2.96 25.57 -11.91
C ILE A 67 3.06 25.82 -10.40
N SER A 68 2.10 26.57 -9.85
CA SER A 68 1.98 26.78 -8.43
C SER A 68 1.72 25.42 -7.77
N ASN A 69 2.72 24.92 -7.05
CA ASN A 69 2.53 23.91 -6.01
C ASN A 69 1.74 24.58 -4.87
N GLU A 70 0.44 24.78 -5.09
CA GLU A 70 -0.46 25.29 -4.07
C GLU A 70 -0.41 24.35 -2.86
N LYS A 71 0.05 24.88 -1.73
CA LYS A 71 -0.06 24.21 -0.43
C LYS A 71 -1.55 24.05 -0.12
N PHE A 72 -2.08 22.88 -0.44
CA PHE A 72 -3.46 22.52 -0.20
C PHE A 72 -3.78 22.71 1.28
N THR A 73 -4.77 23.56 1.60
CA THR A 73 -5.00 23.95 3.00
C THR A 73 -5.82 22.87 3.72
N LYS A 74 -5.67 22.77 5.05
CA LYS A 74 -6.27 21.68 5.84
C LYS A 74 -7.81 21.63 5.73
N THR A 75 -8.44 22.78 5.49
CA THR A 75 -9.90 22.92 5.32
C THR A 75 -10.42 22.24 4.06
N ASP A 76 -9.67 22.29 2.96
CA ASP A 76 -10.11 21.87 1.62
C ASP A 76 -10.10 20.34 1.43
N CYS A 77 -9.56 19.60 2.41
CA CYS A 77 -9.36 18.14 2.38
C CYS A 77 -10.47 17.33 3.06
N LYS A 78 -11.48 17.95 3.68
CA LYS A 78 -12.55 17.19 4.34
C LYS A 78 -13.42 16.48 3.30
N ILE A 79 -13.48 15.16 3.31
CA ILE A 79 -14.35 14.40 2.40
C ILE A 79 -15.83 14.75 2.67
N LYS A 80 -16.57 15.00 1.59
CA LYS A 80 -18.03 15.20 1.57
C LYS A 80 -18.75 13.92 1.12
N ALA A 81 -18.24 13.26 0.09
CA ALA A 81 -18.81 12.04 -0.49
C ALA A 81 -17.80 11.30 -1.36
N ILE A 82 -18.08 10.03 -1.64
CA ILE A 82 -17.39 9.24 -2.67
C ILE A 82 -18.39 8.97 -3.80
N LYS A 83 -18.02 9.24 -5.06
CA LYS A 83 -18.85 8.90 -6.23
C LYS A 83 -18.12 7.89 -7.12
N CYS A 84 -18.55 6.64 -7.08
CA CYS A 84 -18.04 5.58 -7.94
C CYS A 84 -18.48 5.73 -9.40
N SER A 85 -17.64 5.23 -10.31
CA SER A 85 -18.03 5.04 -11.71
C SER A 85 -18.97 3.84 -11.85
N ASP A 86 -19.97 3.99 -12.72
CA ASP A 86 -20.82 2.90 -13.18
C ASP A 86 -20.04 1.94 -14.10
N LYS A 87 -18.99 2.45 -14.76
CA LYS A 87 -18.04 1.64 -15.52
C LYS A 87 -17.16 0.84 -14.55
N SER A 88 -17.11 -0.47 -14.78
CA SER A 88 -16.22 -1.37 -14.05
C SER A 88 -15.72 -2.46 -14.99
N THR A 89 -14.47 -2.88 -14.81
CA THR A 89 -13.88 -3.99 -15.56
C THR A 89 -14.03 -5.26 -14.74
N LYS A 90 -14.37 -6.39 -15.38
CA LYS A 90 -14.42 -7.70 -14.71
C LYS A 90 -13.02 -8.31 -14.63
N MET A 91 -12.72 -8.92 -13.49
CA MET A 91 -11.49 -9.65 -13.21
C MET A 91 -11.82 -11.13 -12.98
N PHE A 92 -10.85 -12.02 -13.17
CA PHE A 92 -11.04 -13.44 -12.89
C PHE A 92 -11.13 -13.70 -11.37
N SER A 93 -10.16 -13.20 -10.60
CA SER A 93 -10.11 -13.42 -9.15
C SER A 93 -11.02 -12.48 -8.35
N THR A 94 -11.68 -13.03 -7.32
CA THR A 94 -12.46 -12.25 -6.34
C THR A 94 -11.60 -11.25 -5.57
N PHE A 95 -10.34 -11.62 -5.33
CA PHE A 95 -9.32 -10.81 -4.65
C PHE A 95 -8.27 -10.33 -5.63
N GLY A 96 -7.66 -9.19 -5.33
CA GLY A 96 -6.52 -8.65 -6.05
C GLY A 96 -6.30 -7.17 -5.74
N ALA A 97 -5.22 -6.61 -6.25
CA ALA A 97 -4.95 -5.19 -6.26
C ALA A 97 -4.66 -4.72 -7.68
N TRP A 98 -5.32 -3.63 -8.10
CA TRP A 98 -5.08 -2.99 -9.40
C TRP A 98 -4.61 -1.55 -9.15
N MET A 99 -3.46 -1.19 -9.72
CA MET A 99 -2.70 -0.03 -9.29
C MET A 99 -2.23 0.78 -10.49
N SER A 100 -2.13 2.10 -10.34
CA SER A 100 -1.24 2.92 -11.18
C SER A 100 -0.07 3.42 -10.32
N ASP A 101 0.92 4.11 -10.89
CA ASP A 101 1.94 4.75 -10.04
C ASP A 101 1.33 6.00 -9.39
N ALA A 102 1.14 5.96 -8.06
CA ALA A 102 0.52 7.04 -7.31
C ALA A 102 1.30 8.38 -7.35
N SER A 103 2.55 8.37 -7.84
CA SER A 103 3.36 9.57 -8.07
C SER A 103 3.27 10.14 -9.50
N ARG A 104 2.65 9.44 -10.45
CA ARG A 104 2.65 9.80 -11.88
C ARG A 104 1.24 9.87 -12.48
N SER A 105 1.07 10.69 -13.51
CA SER A 105 -0.12 10.72 -14.37
C SER A 105 -0.01 9.72 -15.54
N ASP A 106 0.65 8.59 -15.31
CA ASP A 106 0.82 7.50 -16.29
C ASP A 106 -0.45 6.64 -16.33
N ASP A 107 -0.75 6.10 -17.52
CA ASP A 107 -1.88 5.19 -17.77
C ASP A 107 -1.55 3.73 -17.44
N ARG A 108 -0.27 3.39 -17.27
CA ARG A 108 0.16 2.04 -16.89
C ARG A 108 -0.55 1.54 -15.64
N ILE A 109 -1.04 0.31 -15.75
CA ILE A 109 -1.72 -0.42 -14.70
C ILE A 109 -0.87 -1.63 -14.30
N TRP A 110 -0.71 -1.85 -13.00
CA TRP A 110 -0.14 -3.07 -12.44
C TRP A 110 -1.23 -3.85 -11.70
N VAL A 111 -1.34 -5.15 -11.97
CA VAL A 111 -2.27 -6.06 -11.28
C VAL A 111 -1.47 -7.09 -10.49
N ALA A 112 -1.73 -7.13 -9.18
CA ALA A 112 -1.42 -8.26 -8.32
C ALA A 112 -2.72 -9.06 -8.18
N ASP A 113 -2.85 -10.13 -8.96
CA ASP A 113 -4.05 -10.97 -8.95
C ASP A 113 -4.08 -11.86 -7.70
N HIS A 114 -5.28 -12.12 -7.18
CA HIS A 114 -5.51 -12.89 -5.95
C HIS A 114 -4.93 -12.23 -4.68
N PHE A 115 -5.18 -12.80 -3.49
CA PHE A 115 -4.66 -12.29 -2.20
C PHE A 115 -3.25 -12.81 -1.86
N SER A 116 -2.61 -13.53 -2.79
CA SER A 116 -1.26 -14.07 -2.64
C SER A 116 -0.71 -14.47 -4.00
N GLY A 117 0.54 -14.10 -4.27
CA GLY A 117 1.20 -14.38 -5.55
C GLY A 117 2.64 -13.86 -5.60
N ARG A 118 3.30 -14.06 -6.74
CA ARG A 118 4.70 -13.64 -6.99
C ARG A 118 4.87 -12.91 -8.34
N ARG A 119 3.85 -12.92 -9.19
CA ARG A 119 3.82 -12.19 -10.45
C ARG A 119 2.97 -10.93 -10.31
N LEU A 120 3.48 -9.82 -10.82
CA LEU A 120 2.80 -8.55 -10.99
C LEU A 120 2.62 -8.35 -12.51
N GLN A 121 1.40 -8.23 -12.98
CA GLN A 121 1.09 -8.05 -14.39
C GLN A 121 1.16 -6.56 -14.74
N GLU A 122 1.97 -6.17 -15.72
CA GLU A 122 2.09 -4.79 -16.20
C GLU A 122 1.35 -4.60 -17.53
N PHE A 123 0.33 -3.75 -17.53
CA PHE A 123 -0.47 -3.35 -18.69
C PHE A 123 -0.12 -1.91 -19.07
N LYS A 124 -0.05 -1.61 -20.37
CA LYS A 124 0.25 -0.24 -20.86
C LYS A 124 -0.84 0.78 -20.53
N ASN A 125 -2.10 0.33 -20.49
CA ASN A 125 -3.28 1.12 -20.16
C ASN A 125 -4.44 0.20 -19.76
N ILE A 126 -5.56 0.79 -19.31
CA ILE A 126 -6.76 0.05 -18.88
C ILE A 126 -7.45 -0.73 -20.01
N SER A 127 -7.31 -0.34 -21.28
CA SER A 127 -7.96 -1.03 -22.40
C SER A 127 -7.36 -2.42 -22.65
N LEU A 128 -6.05 -2.59 -22.41
CA LEU A 128 -5.36 -3.88 -22.51
C LEU A 128 -5.75 -4.86 -21.39
N LEU A 129 -6.32 -4.37 -20.27
CA LEU A 129 -6.84 -5.21 -19.19
C LEU A 129 -7.95 -6.15 -19.68
N LEU A 130 -8.78 -5.68 -20.61
CA LEU A 130 -9.85 -6.48 -21.25
C LEU A 130 -9.31 -7.50 -22.26
N GLN A 131 -8.14 -7.23 -22.84
CA GLN A 131 -7.48 -8.09 -23.83
C GLN A 131 -6.55 -9.11 -23.18
N ASN A 132 -6.31 -8.98 -21.86
CA ASN A 132 -5.30 -9.71 -21.10
C ASN A 132 -3.87 -9.58 -21.68
N ASP A 133 -3.58 -8.50 -22.43
CA ASP A 133 -2.24 -8.21 -22.96
C ASP A 133 -1.38 -7.52 -21.89
N HIS A 134 -0.50 -8.30 -21.27
CA HIS A 134 0.36 -7.85 -20.17
C HIS A 134 1.75 -8.44 -20.23
N LYS A 135 2.68 -7.74 -19.57
CA LYS A 135 4.01 -8.24 -19.26
C LYS A 135 4.04 -8.76 -17.83
N ASP A 136 4.46 -10.01 -17.64
CA ASP A 136 4.72 -10.55 -16.32
C ASP A 136 5.99 -9.96 -15.67
N VAL A 137 5.88 -9.60 -14.40
CA VAL A 137 6.98 -9.14 -13.55
C VAL A 137 7.09 -10.05 -12.32
N ASP A 138 8.13 -10.87 -12.27
CA ASP A 138 8.49 -11.63 -11.06
C ASP A 138 9.07 -10.69 -10.00
N VAL A 139 8.35 -10.49 -8.89
CA VAL A 139 8.78 -9.65 -7.75
C VAL A 139 9.68 -10.39 -6.74
N ARG A 140 10.07 -11.64 -7.04
CA ARG A 140 11.01 -12.52 -6.33
C ARG A 140 10.62 -12.97 -4.92
N LYS A 141 9.52 -12.43 -4.39
CA LYS A 141 8.95 -12.73 -3.07
C LYS A 141 7.44 -12.92 -3.22
N PHE A 142 6.80 -13.57 -2.26
CA PHE A 142 5.36 -13.79 -2.30
C PHE A 142 4.65 -12.64 -1.60
N TYR A 143 3.87 -11.84 -2.34
CA TYR A 143 3.00 -10.84 -1.73
C TYR A 143 1.82 -11.52 -1.02
N GLN A 144 1.29 -10.87 0.03
CA GLN A 144 0.09 -11.34 0.73
C GLN A 144 -0.87 -10.19 1.07
N GLY A 145 -2.17 -10.48 0.98
CA GLY A 145 -3.26 -9.51 1.12
C GLY A 145 -3.51 -8.76 -0.18
N CYS A 146 -4.22 -7.64 -0.07
CA CYS A 146 -4.53 -6.74 -1.20
C CYS A 146 -4.09 -5.29 -0.90
N GLY A 147 -3.20 -5.11 0.08
CA GLY A 147 -2.77 -3.82 0.63
C GLY A 147 -1.56 -3.20 -0.06
N HIS A 148 -1.38 -3.41 -1.36
CA HIS A 148 -0.19 -3.00 -2.10
C HIS A 148 -0.35 -1.64 -2.79
N VAL A 149 0.77 -0.96 -3.10
CA VAL A 149 0.78 0.24 -3.94
C VAL A 149 1.96 0.22 -4.92
N VAL A 150 1.81 0.91 -6.06
CA VAL A 150 2.94 1.35 -6.88
C VAL A 150 3.15 2.86 -6.63
N TYR A 151 4.38 3.24 -6.29
CA TYR A 151 4.74 4.63 -6.00
C TYR A 151 6.20 4.89 -6.38
N LYS A 152 6.50 6.02 -7.03
CA LYS A 152 7.84 6.39 -7.50
C LYS A 152 8.55 5.23 -8.24
N GLY A 153 7.85 4.59 -9.19
CA GLY A 153 8.37 3.46 -9.97
C GLY A 153 8.72 2.20 -9.16
N SER A 154 8.21 2.06 -7.93
CA SER A 154 8.45 0.90 -7.07
C SER A 154 7.13 0.28 -6.59
N PHE A 155 7.08 -1.06 -6.56
CA PHE A 155 5.98 -1.83 -5.98
C PHE A 155 6.25 -2.08 -4.49
N TYR A 156 5.30 -1.72 -3.63
CA TYR A 156 5.39 -1.86 -2.18
C TYR A 156 4.39 -2.91 -1.70
N PHE A 157 4.90 -3.96 -1.03
CA PHE A 157 4.09 -5.11 -0.63
C PHE A 157 4.58 -5.79 0.66
N HIS A 158 3.68 -6.57 1.26
CA HIS A 158 3.95 -7.44 2.42
C HIS A 158 4.43 -8.81 1.93
N ASN A 159 5.57 -9.30 2.43
CA ASN A 159 6.02 -10.66 2.14
C ASN A 159 5.33 -11.68 3.06
N GLY A 160 4.54 -12.57 2.47
CA GLY A 160 3.67 -13.50 3.17
C GLY A 160 4.39 -14.35 4.21
N GLY A 161 3.72 -14.60 5.34
CA GLY A 161 4.27 -15.37 6.47
C GLY A 161 5.37 -14.67 7.28
N THR A 162 5.74 -13.43 6.96
CA THR A 162 6.76 -12.63 7.68
C THR A 162 6.24 -11.25 8.05
N ASN A 163 6.81 -10.60 9.06
CA ASN A 163 6.61 -9.16 9.32
C ASN A 163 7.49 -8.25 8.44
N THR A 164 7.89 -8.74 7.26
CA THR A 164 8.78 -8.00 6.36
C THR A 164 8.00 -7.39 5.20
N LEU A 165 8.17 -6.09 5.05
CA LEU A 165 7.72 -5.29 3.94
C LEU A 165 8.82 -5.18 2.88
N TYR A 166 8.43 -5.01 1.63
CA TYR A 166 9.34 -4.94 0.49
C TYR A 166 9.02 -3.76 -0.42
N LYS A 167 10.08 -3.07 -0.85
CA LYS A 167 10.11 -2.10 -1.96
C LYS A 167 10.84 -2.75 -3.12
N PHE A 168 10.13 -3.04 -4.21
CA PHE A 168 10.69 -3.61 -5.44
C PHE A 168 10.70 -2.55 -6.55
N ALA A 169 11.89 -2.11 -6.96
CA ALA A 169 12.05 -1.11 -8.01
C ALA A 169 11.71 -1.73 -9.38
N LEU A 170 10.64 -1.27 -10.02
CA LEU A 170 10.11 -1.90 -11.23
C LEU A 170 11.10 -1.86 -12.39
N ASN A 171 11.87 -0.79 -12.55
CA ASN A 171 12.84 -0.68 -13.65
C ASN A 171 14.10 -1.53 -13.41
N THR A 172 14.72 -1.42 -12.22
CA THR A 172 16.04 -2.01 -11.93
C THR A 172 15.98 -3.41 -11.33
N ARG A 173 14.78 -3.88 -10.95
CA ARG A 173 14.54 -5.14 -10.21
C ARG A 173 15.33 -5.25 -8.90
N LYS A 174 15.78 -4.11 -8.35
CA LYS A 174 16.39 -4.01 -7.03
C LYS A 174 15.31 -4.09 -5.95
N THR A 175 15.66 -4.68 -4.82
CA THR A 175 14.72 -5.00 -3.75
C THR A 175 15.29 -4.52 -2.42
N THR A 176 14.53 -3.70 -1.69
CA THR A 176 14.84 -3.28 -0.31
C THR A 176 13.79 -3.85 0.63
N ALA A 177 14.19 -4.30 1.81
CA ALA A 177 13.31 -4.87 2.83
C ALA A 177 13.24 -3.97 4.06
N LEU A 178 12.09 -3.97 4.74
CA LEU A 178 11.85 -3.28 6.01
C LEU A 178 11.09 -4.24 6.95
N THR A 179 11.66 -4.55 8.10
CA THR A 179 10.98 -5.36 9.12
C THR A 179 10.14 -4.47 10.01
N MET A 180 8.85 -4.80 10.18
CA MET A 180 7.95 -4.10 11.09
C MET A 180 7.96 -4.81 12.45
N PRO A 181 8.47 -4.19 13.53
CA PRO A 181 8.34 -4.77 14.87
C PRO A 181 6.88 -4.71 15.35
N ASN A 182 6.54 -5.58 16.29
CA ASN A 182 5.26 -5.59 17.02
C ASN A 182 3.99 -5.58 16.15
N SER A 183 4.07 -6.17 14.95
CA SER A 183 2.98 -6.24 13.98
C SER A 183 2.43 -7.66 13.81
N ARG A 184 1.15 -7.82 13.51
CA ARG A 184 0.56 -9.11 13.07
C ARG A 184 0.93 -9.42 11.62
N TYR A 185 1.17 -10.70 11.31
CA TYR A 185 1.61 -11.14 9.97
C TYR A 185 1.30 -12.61 9.62
N ARG A 186 0.65 -13.36 10.52
CA ARG A 186 0.41 -14.82 10.40
C ARG A 186 -0.83 -15.23 11.21
N GLN A 187 -1.16 -16.52 11.24
CA GLN A 187 -2.24 -17.09 12.08
C GLN A 187 -3.64 -16.50 11.82
N LEU A 188 -3.89 -15.99 10.61
CA LEU A 188 -5.17 -15.37 10.19
C LEU A 188 -5.57 -14.12 11.03
N SER A 189 -4.66 -13.55 11.82
CA SER A 189 -4.90 -12.35 12.63
C SER A 189 -4.68 -11.07 11.81
N TYR A 190 -5.51 -10.93 10.77
CA TYR A 190 -5.42 -9.86 9.79
C TYR A 190 -5.64 -8.47 10.42
N LEU A 191 -5.12 -7.43 9.75
CA LEU A 191 -5.58 -6.05 9.97
C LEU A 191 -6.99 -5.88 9.39
N PHE A 192 -7.22 -6.42 8.19
CA PHE A 192 -8.50 -6.38 7.49
C PHE A 192 -8.89 -7.79 7.05
N HIS A 193 -9.83 -8.40 7.78
CA HIS A 193 -10.29 -9.77 7.52
C HIS A 193 -10.91 -9.91 6.12
N ASN A 194 -11.74 -8.95 5.71
CA ASN A 194 -12.45 -8.94 4.41
C ASN A 194 -11.50 -9.08 3.21
N SER A 195 -10.28 -8.54 3.30
CA SER A 195 -9.28 -8.55 2.23
C SER A 195 -8.08 -9.46 2.49
N LYS A 196 -8.08 -10.22 3.61
CA LYS A 196 -6.94 -11.05 4.09
C LYS A 196 -5.62 -10.27 4.18
N THR A 197 -5.70 -8.99 4.55
CA THR A 197 -4.56 -8.06 4.55
C THR A 197 -4.00 -7.88 5.95
N TYR A 198 -2.68 -8.05 6.12
CA TYR A 198 -1.96 -7.74 7.37
C TYR A 198 -1.38 -6.32 7.39
N PHE A 199 -0.82 -5.89 6.25
CA PHE A 199 -0.24 -4.56 6.07
C PHE A 199 -0.85 -3.91 4.85
N LYS A 200 -1.26 -2.65 5.00
CA LYS A 200 -1.83 -1.84 3.93
C LYS A 200 -0.98 -0.60 3.71
N PHE A 201 -0.30 -0.56 2.58
CA PHE A 201 0.32 0.67 2.11
C PHE A 201 -0.74 1.67 1.68
N ALA A 202 -0.45 2.94 1.89
CA ALA A 202 -1.23 4.06 1.40
C ALA A 202 -0.31 5.20 0.98
N VAL A 203 -0.74 5.97 -0.02
CA VAL A 203 -0.07 7.19 -0.48
C VAL A 203 -1.10 8.31 -0.50
N ASP A 204 -0.73 9.45 0.05
CA ASP A 204 -1.54 10.66 0.05
C ASP A 204 -0.66 11.89 -0.25
N GLU A 205 -1.23 13.08 -0.10
CA GLU A 205 -0.56 14.37 -0.23
C GLU A 205 0.61 14.57 0.77
N ASN A 206 0.67 13.80 1.86
CA ASN A 206 1.66 13.93 2.94
C ASN A 206 2.77 12.86 2.91
N GLY A 207 2.64 11.80 2.11
CA GLY A 207 3.73 10.85 1.83
C GLY A 207 3.29 9.40 1.66
N LEU A 208 4.23 8.49 1.95
CA LEU A 208 4.03 7.04 1.96
C LEU A 208 3.80 6.56 3.40
N TRP A 209 2.80 5.69 3.57
CA TRP A 209 2.40 5.14 4.86
C TRP A 209 2.22 3.63 4.76
N VAL A 210 2.30 2.96 5.92
CA VAL A 210 1.81 1.60 6.09
C VAL A 210 0.95 1.49 7.34
N ILE A 211 -0.25 0.93 7.18
CA ILE A 211 -1.22 0.64 8.24
C ILE A 211 -1.08 -0.85 8.57
N PHE A 212 -1.07 -1.21 9.86
CA PHE A 212 -0.93 -2.59 10.33
C PHE A 212 -1.58 -2.77 11.70
N ALA A 213 -1.91 -4.01 12.07
CA ALA A 213 -2.42 -4.30 13.41
C ALA A 213 -1.26 -4.62 14.37
N SER A 214 -1.34 -4.08 15.59
CA SER A 214 -0.44 -4.38 16.70
C SER A 214 -0.52 -5.87 17.10
N ASN A 215 0.59 -6.48 17.52
CA ASN A 215 0.60 -7.86 18.03
C ASN A 215 0.43 -7.96 19.55
N THR A 216 0.47 -6.85 20.29
CA THR A 216 0.29 -6.81 21.77
C THR A 216 -1.13 -6.43 22.17
N ASP A 217 -1.80 -5.63 21.35
CA ASP A 217 -3.15 -5.11 21.55
C ASP A 217 -3.89 -5.12 20.21
N ASP A 218 -5.21 -4.93 20.18
CA ASP A 218 -5.97 -4.93 18.90
C ASP A 218 -5.85 -3.63 18.11
N ASN A 219 -4.97 -2.72 18.51
CA ASN A 219 -4.92 -1.39 17.93
C ASN A 219 -4.39 -1.40 16.50
N THR A 220 -4.98 -0.53 15.69
CA THR A 220 -4.43 -0.15 14.39
C THR A 220 -3.28 0.83 14.58
N MET A 221 -2.13 0.47 14.01
CA MET A 221 -0.90 1.24 13.96
C MET A 221 -0.70 1.82 12.56
N VAL A 222 -0.09 3.00 12.48
CA VAL A 222 0.31 3.64 11.21
C VAL A 222 1.77 4.05 11.30
N ALA A 223 2.60 3.63 10.36
CA ALA A 223 3.96 4.12 10.21
C ALA A 223 4.10 5.01 8.97
N LYS A 224 4.72 6.17 9.13
CA LYS A 224 5.17 7.00 8.00
C LYS A 224 6.50 6.47 7.50
N LEU A 225 6.65 6.31 6.19
CA LEU A 225 7.85 5.75 5.58
C LEU A 225 8.57 6.78 4.71
N ASN A 226 9.90 6.83 4.80
CA ASN A 226 10.72 7.50 3.80
C ASN A 226 10.73 6.64 2.53
N PRO A 227 10.19 7.12 1.38
CA PRO A 227 10.09 6.30 0.18
C PRO A 227 11.43 6.04 -0.49
N ASP A 228 12.46 6.84 -0.22
CA ASP A 228 13.75 6.77 -0.88
C ASP A 228 14.65 5.75 -0.17
N THR A 229 14.82 5.87 1.15
CA THR A 229 15.56 4.92 2.01
C THR A 229 14.77 3.67 2.41
N PHE A 230 13.44 3.70 2.32
CA PHE A 230 12.52 2.66 2.79
C PHE A 230 12.65 2.36 4.31
N SER A 231 12.78 3.42 5.11
CA SER A 231 12.83 3.34 6.58
C SER A 231 11.61 4.02 7.23
N VAL A 232 11.27 3.62 8.45
CA VAL A 232 10.23 4.29 9.27
C VAL A 232 10.73 5.68 9.69
N GLN A 233 9.88 6.70 9.53
CA GLN A 233 10.11 8.07 10.01
C GLN A 233 9.38 8.34 11.32
N SER A 234 8.16 7.83 11.47
CA SER A 234 7.35 7.93 12.68
C SER A 234 6.36 6.76 12.73
N MET A 235 5.86 6.47 13.93
CA MET A 235 4.84 5.46 14.18
C MET A 235 3.78 6.03 15.12
N ILE A 236 2.51 5.79 14.82
CA ILE A 236 1.34 6.32 15.51
C ILE A 236 0.45 5.14 15.89
N ASN A 237 0.05 5.07 17.16
CA ASN A 237 -1.04 4.20 17.61
C ASN A 237 -2.35 5.00 17.51
N THR A 238 -3.34 4.49 16.77
CA THR A 238 -4.65 5.17 16.62
C THR A 238 -5.62 4.84 17.75
N ALA A 239 -5.29 3.86 18.59
CA ALA A 239 -6.17 3.20 19.55
C ALA A 239 -7.48 2.61 18.95
N TYR A 240 -7.58 2.52 17.61
CA TYR A 240 -8.76 1.99 16.93
C TYR A 240 -8.64 0.47 16.73
N PRO A 241 -9.56 -0.34 17.28
CA PRO A 241 -9.50 -1.80 17.16
C PRO A 241 -9.59 -2.26 15.70
N SER A 242 -8.64 -3.07 15.25
CA SER A 242 -8.61 -3.64 13.90
C SER A 242 -9.86 -4.46 13.57
N ALA A 243 -10.43 -5.15 14.57
CA ALA A 243 -11.68 -5.92 14.44
C ALA A 243 -12.95 -5.07 14.14
N LYS A 244 -12.86 -3.74 14.15
CA LYS A 244 -13.96 -2.82 13.79
C LYS A 244 -13.86 -2.25 12.37
N ALA A 245 -12.83 -2.61 11.60
CA ALA A 245 -12.60 -2.09 10.26
C ALA A 245 -12.68 -3.16 9.16
N GLY A 246 -13.46 -2.91 8.12
CA GLY A 246 -13.42 -3.72 6.89
C GLY A 246 -12.19 -3.43 6.03
N ASN A 247 -11.83 -2.16 5.91
CA ASN A 247 -10.69 -1.59 5.21
C ASN A 247 -10.37 -0.18 5.74
N ALA A 248 -9.40 0.50 5.15
CA ALA A 248 -9.11 1.90 5.44
C ALA A 248 -8.45 2.62 4.25
N PHE A 249 -8.31 3.94 4.29
CA PHE A 249 -7.51 4.69 3.30
C PHE A 249 -7.07 6.04 3.90
N ILE A 250 -6.00 6.63 3.37
CA ILE A 250 -5.48 7.93 3.84
C ILE A 250 -5.70 8.98 2.76
N VAL A 251 -6.23 10.13 3.15
CA VAL A 251 -6.35 11.34 2.32
C VAL A 251 -5.91 12.53 3.17
N CYS A 252 -4.99 13.36 2.67
CA CYS A 252 -4.50 14.56 3.34
C CYS A 252 -4.09 14.39 4.82
N GLY A 253 -3.47 13.27 5.18
CA GLY A 253 -3.01 12.98 6.54
C GLY A 253 -4.13 12.55 7.49
N VAL A 254 -5.34 12.30 6.99
CA VAL A 254 -6.44 11.71 7.75
C VAL A 254 -6.62 10.27 7.29
N LEU A 255 -6.54 9.33 8.23
CA LEU A 255 -6.87 7.92 8.04
C LEU A 255 -8.39 7.74 8.20
N TYR A 256 -9.05 7.22 7.18
CA TYR A 256 -10.47 6.90 7.15
C TYR A 256 -10.66 5.39 7.22
N PHE A 257 -11.53 4.93 8.12
CA PHE A 257 -11.86 3.52 8.30
C PHE A 257 -13.28 3.24 7.79
N THR A 258 -13.45 2.10 7.12
CA THR A 258 -14.78 1.59 6.76
C THR A 258 -15.36 0.76 7.88
N ASP A 259 -16.68 0.64 7.92
CA ASP A 259 -17.37 -0.35 8.75
C ASP A 259 -17.03 -1.80 8.30
N ASN A 260 -17.36 -2.77 9.15
CA ASN A 260 -17.07 -4.19 8.88
C ASN A 260 -17.74 -4.75 7.59
N LEU A 261 -18.73 -4.07 7.02
CA LEU A 261 -19.36 -4.44 5.74
C LEU A 261 -18.77 -3.73 4.51
N ASP A 262 -17.80 -2.83 4.72
CA ASP A 262 -17.19 -2.01 3.66
C ASP A 262 -18.22 -1.16 2.88
N LYS A 263 -19.22 -0.60 3.57
CA LYS A 263 -20.31 0.20 2.99
C LYS A 263 -20.22 1.67 3.34
N LEU A 264 -19.84 1.96 4.58
CA LEU A 264 -19.81 3.29 5.17
C LEU A 264 -18.39 3.60 5.63
N VAL A 265 -17.98 4.86 5.54
CA VAL A 265 -16.83 5.36 6.31
C VAL A 265 -17.38 5.95 7.59
N THR A 266 -17.06 5.33 8.73
CA THR A 266 -17.71 5.56 10.03
C THR A 266 -16.78 6.08 11.12
N TYR A 267 -15.48 6.15 10.84
CA TYR A 267 -14.48 6.66 11.77
C TYR A 267 -13.28 7.20 10.99
N ALA A 268 -12.65 8.25 11.52
CA ALA A 268 -11.41 8.77 11.00
C ALA A 268 -10.44 9.19 12.11
N PHE A 269 -9.17 9.32 11.77
CA PHE A 269 -8.10 9.70 12.68
C PHE A 269 -7.14 10.66 11.98
N ASP A 270 -6.96 11.86 12.54
CA ASP A 270 -6.01 12.85 12.03
C ASP A 270 -4.58 12.45 12.45
N LEU A 271 -3.75 12.04 11.50
CA LEU A 271 -2.38 11.57 11.77
C LEU A 271 -1.42 12.71 12.15
N LYS A 272 -1.80 13.98 11.93
CA LYS A 272 -1.01 15.14 12.33
C LYS A 272 -1.31 15.58 13.76
N THR A 273 -2.59 15.63 14.14
CA THR A 273 -3.00 15.99 15.53
C THR A 273 -3.16 14.78 16.44
N GLN A 274 -3.04 13.56 15.90
CA GLN A 274 -3.20 12.28 16.60
C GLN A 274 -4.52 12.19 17.38
N SER A 275 -5.61 12.60 16.72
CA SER A 275 -6.93 12.74 17.32
C SER A 275 -8.03 12.07 16.49
N PRO A 276 -9.03 11.44 17.13
CA PRO A 276 -10.20 10.90 16.44
C PRO A 276 -11.00 12.01 15.74
N LEU A 277 -11.67 11.66 14.66
CA LEU A 277 -12.63 12.49 13.93
C LEU A 277 -13.89 11.67 13.67
N ASP A 278 -15.04 12.18 14.12
CA ASP A 278 -16.32 11.59 13.78
C ASP A 278 -16.70 11.92 12.32
N VAL A 279 -17.03 10.89 11.55
CA VAL A 279 -17.37 10.96 10.13
C VAL A 279 -18.38 9.88 9.79
N SER A 280 -19.34 10.21 8.94
CA SER A 280 -20.28 9.24 8.39
C SER A 280 -20.61 9.62 6.94
N PHE A 281 -20.30 8.73 5.99
CA PHE A 281 -20.70 8.85 4.59
C PHE A 281 -20.62 7.51 3.85
N ASP A 282 -21.43 7.37 2.80
CA ASP A 282 -21.45 6.18 1.94
C ASP A 282 -20.14 6.00 1.15
N LEU A 283 -19.64 4.77 1.13
CA LEU A 283 -18.60 4.28 0.22
C LEU A 283 -19.21 3.55 -0.97
N ARG A 284 -20.07 2.55 -0.72
CA ARG A 284 -20.71 1.70 -1.74
C ARG A 284 -21.96 0.99 -1.20
N LYS A 285 -22.76 0.43 -2.10
CA LYS A 285 -24.02 -0.28 -1.76
C LYS A 285 -23.88 -1.80 -1.62
N GLY A 286 -22.82 -2.41 -2.16
CA GLY A 286 -22.66 -3.87 -2.23
C GLY A 286 -22.45 -4.53 -0.87
N ASN A 287 -22.85 -5.81 -0.75
CA ASN A 287 -22.52 -6.69 0.38
C ASN A 287 -21.26 -7.54 0.12
N GLU A 288 -20.76 -7.50 -1.12
CA GLU A 288 -19.73 -8.43 -1.60
C GLU A 288 -18.33 -8.09 -1.08
N ILE A 289 -17.34 -8.96 -1.30
CA ILE A 289 -15.97 -8.77 -0.82
C ILE A 289 -15.31 -7.52 -1.44
N LEU A 290 -14.94 -6.54 -0.59
CA LEU A 290 -14.05 -5.44 -0.97
C LEU A 290 -12.58 -5.84 -0.72
N ALA A 291 -11.93 -6.35 -1.75
CA ALA A 291 -10.54 -6.77 -1.67
C ALA A 291 -9.59 -5.57 -1.53
N MET A 292 -9.76 -4.54 -2.37
CA MET A 292 -8.88 -3.37 -2.38
C MET A 292 -9.68 -2.07 -2.33
N LEU A 293 -9.19 -1.12 -1.53
CA LEU A 293 -9.58 0.29 -1.48
C LEU A 293 -8.30 1.12 -1.33
N SER A 294 -7.94 1.96 -2.30
CA SER A 294 -6.69 2.73 -2.24
C SER A 294 -6.83 4.11 -2.87
N TYR A 295 -6.33 5.15 -2.19
CA TYR A 295 -6.36 6.53 -2.67
C TYR A 295 -5.17 6.86 -3.58
N TYR A 296 -5.42 7.76 -4.53
CA TYR A 296 -4.46 8.26 -5.53
C TYR A 296 -4.50 9.79 -5.55
N PRO A 297 -3.58 10.49 -4.85
CA PRO A 297 -3.67 11.94 -4.62
C PRO A 297 -3.68 12.75 -5.93
N ASN A 298 -2.77 12.44 -6.85
CA ASN A 298 -2.67 13.11 -8.16
C ASN A 298 -3.95 13.01 -9.01
N LYS A 299 -4.79 11.98 -8.78
CA LYS A 299 -6.04 11.75 -9.52
C LYS A 299 -7.29 12.17 -8.70
N ARG A 300 -7.15 12.33 -7.38
CA ARG A 300 -8.25 12.46 -6.38
C ARG A 300 -9.29 11.35 -6.53
N LEU A 301 -8.80 10.12 -6.75
CA LEU A 301 -9.60 8.92 -6.94
C LEU A 301 -9.28 7.88 -5.87
N LEU A 302 -10.29 7.15 -5.43
CA LEU A 302 -10.14 5.82 -4.85
C LEU A 302 -10.20 4.79 -5.97
N TYR A 303 -9.25 3.86 -5.98
CA TYR A 303 -9.30 2.65 -6.80
C TYR A 303 -9.88 1.54 -5.91
N MET A 304 -10.81 0.76 -6.46
CA MET A 304 -11.47 -0.34 -5.75
C MET A 304 -11.38 -1.64 -6.52
N TRP A 305 -11.20 -2.75 -5.80
CA TRP A 305 -11.43 -4.12 -6.28
C TRP A 305 -12.58 -4.70 -5.45
N ASP A 306 -13.77 -4.67 -6.04
CA ASP A 306 -15.05 -5.01 -5.43
C ASP A 306 -15.60 -6.24 -6.15
N ASN A 307 -15.44 -7.42 -5.54
CA ASN A 307 -15.91 -8.73 -6.00
C ASN A 307 -15.70 -9.02 -7.50
N SER A 308 -14.49 -9.45 -7.87
CA SER A 308 -14.11 -9.73 -9.27
C SER A 308 -14.40 -8.56 -10.22
N SER A 309 -14.35 -7.32 -9.71
CA SER A 309 -14.61 -6.12 -10.49
C SER A 309 -13.80 -4.92 -10.02
N VAL A 310 -13.12 -4.26 -10.94
CA VAL A 310 -12.30 -3.07 -10.65
C VAL A 310 -12.96 -1.81 -11.16
N ARG A 311 -12.95 -0.76 -10.34
CA ARG A 311 -13.55 0.56 -10.65
C ARG A 311 -12.85 1.69 -9.90
N THR A 312 -12.93 2.91 -10.44
CA THR A 312 -12.51 4.12 -9.75
C THR A 312 -13.70 4.89 -9.18
N CYS A 313 -13.48 5.57 -8.07
CA CYS A 313 -14.45 6.43 -7.42
C CYS A 313 -13.84 7.79 -7.11
N ARG A 314 -14.50 8.88 -7.50
CA ARG A 314 -13.98 10.24 -7.28
C ARG A 314 -14.29 10.68 -5.86
N VAL A 315 -13.25 11.11 -5.14
CA VAL A 315 -13.39 11.76 -3.84
C VAL A 315 -13.93 13.17 -4.08
N LYS A 316 -15.04 13.50 -3.42
CA LYS A 316 -15.61 14.84 -3.41
C LYS A 316 -15.29 15.45 -2.05
N PHE A 317 -14.52 16.52 -2.06
CA PHE A 317 -14.23 17.30 -0.86
C PHE A 317 -15.39 18.25 -0.55
N LYS A 318 -15.47 18.72 0.70
CA LYS A 318 -16.26 19.88 1.07
C LYS A 318 -15.57 21.09 0.47
N ASN A 319 -16.28 21.87 -0.34
CA ASN A 319 -15.80 23.19 -0.71
C ASN A 319 -15.75 24.02 0.57
N SER A 320 -14.60 24.65 0.85
CA SER A 320 -14.47 25.76 1.79
C SER A 320 -15.17 26.99 1.22
#